data_AF-A0AAV4U9I7-F1
#
_entry.id   AF-A0AAV4U9I7-F1
#
_cell.length_a   1.000
_cell.length_b   1.000
_cell.length_c   1.000
_cell.angle_alpha   90.00
_cell.angle_beta   90.00
_cell.angle_gamma   90.00
#
_symmetry.space_group_name_H-M   'P 1'
#
loop_
_entity.id
_entity.type
_entity.pdbx_description
1 polymer ?
#
loop_
_entity_poly.entity_id
_entity_poly.type
_entity_poly.pdbx_seq_one_letter_code
_entity_poly.pdbx_strand_id
1 'polypeptide(L)'
;MSTTAKKTPDGNFIIDGTKSWVTNAGIAGLFIVYTKTPGIMDPRETEITAFLVEKNTKGVSVTLHDKLCLRGAQTGIVRFDNVFVPSSNLIGNVGQGFEIYLKSLESFRVAMYSCTFGAMKSFLDSATELIIHRERLDRSLADFPLVRRRLSKICTRIYSMESASYFTAAILDSTEKPDVALESAALKIFNSTGTLYCLQQLIEAVGSSSLMPGSHLLKFYRDALGLAMFDSPNDITLQYLGLQGCKYAGNKEVENIKKLRNPFYYPSHIMKENIRQLRIRWGLLKFEQDIAGHIHPSLVQVVDAQIDPRKLANIATELYVWSAVLSRCSRSYCWGHRNCHHELRLAGAFCHDSYKKIGLNFNDIALGMAKNNERSHLFGGEQVLDCRGYFPEHPLKHNY
;
A
#
# COMPACT_ATOMS: atom_id res chain seq x y z
N MET A 1 -4.04 -19.74 7.02
CA MET A 1 -4.57 -19.59 8.40
C MET A 1 -4.90 -20.97 8.95
N SER A 2 -4.33 -21.36 10.08
CA SER A 2 -4.47 -22.71 10.68
C SER A 2 -5.36 -22.76 11.93
N THR A 3 -5.66 -21.62 12.56
CA THR A 3 -6.57 -21.57 13.72
C THR A 3 -7.98 -21.99 13.32
N THR A 4 -8.57 -22.92 14.07
CA THR A 4 -9.91 -23.44 13.81
C THR A 4 -10.85 -23.18 14.97
N ALA A 5 -12.14 -23.09 14.68
CA ALA A 5 -13.22 -23.10 15.64
C ALA A 5 -14.19 -24.22 15.29
N LYS A 6 -14.33 -25.22 16.16
CA LYS A 6 -15.26 -26.33 16.00
C LYS A 6 -16.54 -26.06 16.77
N LYS A 7 -17.69 -26.26 16.13
CA LYS A 7 -19.00 -26.13 16.77
C LYS A 7 -19.27 -27.34 17.66
N THR A 8 -19.67 -27.09 18.89
CA THR A 8 -20.11 -28.09 19.87
C THR A 8 -21.58 -28.46 19.65
N PRO A 9 -22.06 -29.61 20.17
CA PRO A 9 -23.47 -30.00 20.07
C PRO A 9 -24.43 -28.94 20.62
N ASP A 10 -24.03 -28.22 21.66
CA ASP A 10 -24.83 -27.18 22.32
C ASP A 10 -24.80 -25.83 21.58
N GLY A 11 -24.14 -25.77 20.41
CA GLY A 11 -24.07 -24.58 19.57
C GLY A 11 -22.95 -23.58 19.89
N ASN A 12 -22.16 -23.83 20.94
CA ASN A 12 -20.95 -23.06 21.29
C ASN A 12 -19.72 -23.50 20.46
N PHE A 13 -18.57 -22.86 20.65
CA PHE A 13 -17.36 -23.12 19.87
C PHE A 13 -16.16 -23.50 20.74
N ILE A 14 -15.27 -24.31 20.18
CA ILE A 14 -13.94 -24.59 20.74
C ILE A 14 -12.90 -24.11 19.74
N ILE A 15 -12.06 -23.15 20.15
CA ILE A 15 -10.99 -22.55 19.34
C ILE A 15 -9.66 -23.22 19.66
N ASP A 16 -8.96 -23.65 18.61
CA ASP A 16 -7.59 -24.17 18.72
C ASP A 16 -6.67 -23.56 17.65
N GLY A 17 -5.47 -23.18 18.08
CA GLY A 17 -4.39 -22.78 17.20
C GLY A 17 -3.58 -21.60 17.73
N THR A 18 -2.90 -20.91 16.83
CA THR A 18 -1.96 -19.84 17.20
C THR A 18 -2.09 -18.64 16.28
N LYS A 19 -2.07 -17.44 16.87
CA LYS A 19 -1.96 -16.17 16.17
C LYS A 19 -0.61 -15.54 16.48
N SER A 20 0.13 -15.18 15.44
CA SER A 20 1.43 -14.54 15.57
C SER A 20 1.32 -13.05 15.24
N TRP A 21 2.28 -12.25 15.71
CA TRP A 21 2.34 -10.81 15.50
C TRP A 21 1.09 -10.04 15.96
N VAL A 22 0.46 -10.49 17.05
CA VAL A 22 -0.71 -9.86 17.66
C VAL A 22 -0.27 -8.63 18.44
N THR A 23 -0.63 -7.43 17.95
CA THR A 23 -0.34 -6.17 18.63
C THR A 23 -1.15 -6.07 19.92
N ASN A 24 -0.56 -5.50 20.96
CA ASN A 24 -1.11 -5.38 22.31
C ASN A 24 -1.32 -6.71 23.06
N ALA A 25 -0.77 -7.83 22.58
CA ALA A 25 -0.94 -9.15 23.21
C ALA A 25 -0.61 -9.16 24.73
N GLY A 26 0.39 -8.39 25.16
CA GLY A 26 0.79 -8.36 26.57
C GLY A 26 -0.20 -7.63 27.49
N ILE A 27 -0.99 -6.69 26.96
CA ILE A 27 -1.89 -5.82 27.75
C ILE A 27 -3.39 -5.99 27.42
N ALA A 28 -3.74 -6.56 26.27
CA ALA A 28 -5.13 -6.69 25.85
C ALA A 28 -5.92 -7.58 26.84
N GLY A 29 -7.06 -7.10 27.32
CA GLY A 29 -8.01 -7.92 28.09
C GLY A 29 -8.92 -8.78 27.21
N LEU A 30 -9.07 -8.39 25.93
CA LEU A 30 -10.00 -8.97 24.97
C LEU A 30 -9.35 -9.04 23.59
N PHE A 31 -9.60 -10.13 22.87
CA PHE A 31 -9.12 -10.36 21.51
C PHE A 31 -10.28 -10.53 20.54
N ILE A 32 -10.16 -9.93 19.35
CA ILE A 32 -10.95 -10.30 18.18
C ILE A 32 -10.18 -11.41 17.44
N VAL A 33 -10.74 -12.61 17.39
CA VAL A 33 -10.08 -13.80 16.87
C VAL A 33 -10.80 -14.28 15.62
N TYR A 34 -10.12 -14.20 14.47
CA TYR A 34 -10.59 -14.75 13.21
C TYR A 34 -10.15 -16.21 13.08
N THR A 35 -11.07 -17.13 12.86
CA THR A 35 -10.79 -18.58 12.77
C THR A 35 -11.45 -19.18 11.54
N LYS A 36 -10.91 -20.29 11.04
CA LYS A 36 -11.65 -21.16 10.13
C LYS A 36 -12.70 -21.96 10.89
N THR A 37 -13.93 -22.03 10.38
CA THR A 37 -15.02 -22.84 10.93
C THR A 37 -15.38 -23.96 9.97
N PRO A 38 -14.54 -25.03 9.88
CA PRO A 38 -14.71 -26.08 8.89
C PRO A 38 -16.01 -26.87 9.11
N GLY A 39 -16.66 -27.30 8.02
CA GLY A 39 -17.81 -28.19 8.04
C GLY A 39 -19.14 -27.56 8.44
N ILE A 40 -19.22 -26.23 8.50
CA ILE A 40 -20.45 -25.49 8.79
C ILE A 40 -21.05 -24.85 7.53
N MET A 41 -20.22 -24.47 6.57
CA MET A 41 -20.60 -23.74 5.37
C MET A 41 -20.28 -24.55 4.10
N ASP A 42 -20.88 -24.16 2.98
CA ASP A 42 -20.50 -24.68 1.67
C ASP A 42 -19.01 -24.36 1.41
N PRO A 43 -18.20 -25.29 0.89
CA PRO A 43 -16.81 -25.04 0.51
C PRO A 43 -16.59 -23.84 -0.43
N ARG A 44 -17.63 -23.35 -1.10
CA ARG A 44 -17.61 -22.16 -1.95
C ARG A 44 -17.73 -20.85 -1.18
N GLU A 45 -18.17 -20.88 0.07
CA GLU A 45 -18.34 -19.72 0.93
C GLU A 45 -17.10 -19.45 1.80
N THR A 46 -17.04 -18.25 2.38
CA THR A 46 -15.90 -17.88 3.22
C THR A 46 -16.01 -18.54 4.59
N GLU A 47 -15.11 -19.48 4.90
CA GLU A 47 -15.11 -20.20 6.19
C GLU A 47 -14.55 -19.38 7.37
N ILE A 48 -14.31 -18.07 7.20
CA ILE A 48 -13.69 -17.25 8.23
C ILE A 48 -14.76 -16.64 9.13
N THR A 49 -14.67 -16.93 10.42
CA THR A 49 -15.60 -16.43 11.44
C THR A 49 -14.84 -15.63 12.50
N ALA A 50 -15.45 -14.56 13.02
CA ALA A 50 -14.85 -13.68 14.03
C ALA A 50 -15.48 -13.90 15.41
N PHE A 51 -14.64 -13.99 16.45
CA PHE A 51 -15.04 -14.22 17.83
C PHE A 51 -14.41 -13.22 18.79
N LEU A 52 -15.10 -12.90 19.87
CA LEU A 52 -14.54 -12.23 21.04
C LEU A 52 -14.01 -13.28 22.05
N VAL A 53 -12.73 -13.20 22.38
CA VAL A 53 -12.08 -14.11 23.34
C VAL A 53 -11.37 -13.31 24.41
N GLU A 54 -11.75 -13.52 25.67
CA GLU A 54 -11.11 -12.86 26.80
C GLU A 54 -9.72 -13.44 27.05
N LYS A 55 -8.77 -12.60 27.45
CA LYS A 55 -7.39 -13.04 27.71
C LYS A 55 -7.30 -14.08 28.82
N ASN A 56 -8.18 -14.00 29.82
CA ASN A 56 -8.17 -14.87 30.99
C ASN A 56 -8.96 -16.17 30.79
N THR A 57 -9.55 -16.39 29.60
CA THR A 57 -10.21 -17.66 29.29
C THR A 57 -9.20 -18.81 29.37
N LYS A 58 -9.57 -19.91 30.02
CA LYS A 58 -8.73 -21.10 30.16
C LYS A 58 -8.25 -21.59 28.79
N GLY A 59 -6.95 -21.83 28.64
CA GLY A 59 -6.32 -22.25 27.39
C GLY A 59 -5.73 -21.12 26.55
N VAL A 60 -5.94 -19.85 26.93
CA VAL A 60 -5.27 -18.69 26.30
C VAL A 60 -3.90 -18.46 26.95
N SER A 61 -2.87 -18.31 26.13
CA SER A 61 -1.52 -17.95 26.58
C SER A 61 -0.83 -16.98 25.62
N VAL A 62 0.06 -16.14 26.15
CA VAL A 62 0.72 -15.05 25.42
C VAL A 62 2.23 -15.13 25.60
N THR A 63 2.97 -15.02 24.49
CA THR A 63 4.43 -14.88 24.48
C THR A 63 4.82 -13.65 23.68
N LEU A 64 5.58 -12.72 24.26
CA LEU A 64 5.96 -11.48 23.57
C LEU A 64 7.17 -11.67 22.65
N HIS A 65 7.15 -10.97 21.50
CA HIS A 65 8.32 -10.89 20.62
C HIS A 65 9.26 -9.76 21.06
N ASP A 66 10.56 -10.04 21.08
CA ASP A 66 11.57 -8.98 21.06
C ASP A 66 11.77 -8.50 19.61
N LYS A 67 11.66 -7.18 19.39
CA LYS A 67 11.57 -6.57 18.06
C LYS A 67 12.45 -5.33 17.98
N LEU A 68 12.99 -5.08 16.78
CA LEU A 68 13.83 -3.90 16.52
C LEU A 68 13.03 -2.61 16.27
N CYS A 69 11.77 -2.74 15.86
CA CYS A 69 10.86 -1.65 15.54
C CYS A 69 9.61 -1.68 16.43
N LEU A 70 8.94 -0.54 16.56
CA LEU A 70 7.69 -0.37 17.29
C LEU A 70 7.76 -0.97 18.71
N ARG A 71 8.90 -0.81 19.39
CA ARG A 71 9.18 -1.45 20.68
C ARG A 71 8.20 -1.08 21.80
N GLY A 72 7.52 0.06 21.68
CA GLY A 72 6.45 0.46 22.58
C GLY A 72 5.17 -0.37 22.42
N ALA A 73 4.96 -1.01 21.27
CA ALA A 73 3.84 -1.90 21.03
C ALA A 73 4.19 -3.33 21.48
N GLN A 74 3.45 -3.84 22.47
CA GLN A 74 3.63 -5.20 22.99
C GLN A 74 3.05 -6.24 22.02
N THR A 75 3.76 -6.51 20.92
CA THR A 75 3.38 -7.53 19.95
C THR A 75 3.89 -8.91 20.35
N GLY A 76 3.04 -9.93 20.25
CA GLY A 76 3.38 -11.30 20.61
C GLY A 76 2.62 -12.38 19.86
N ILE A 77 2.80 -13.60 20.32
CA ILE A 77 2.07 -14.80 19.93
C ILE A 77 0.94 -14.99 20.95
N VAL A 78 -0.28 -15.21 20.47
CA VAL A 78 -1.42 -15.65 21.28
C VAL A 78 -1.77 -17.07 20.88
N ARG A 79 -1.67 -18.00 21.83
CA ARG A 79 -2.01 -19.41 21.64
C ARG A 79 -3.34 -19.70 22.31
N PHE A 80 -4.19 -20.41 21.57
CA PHE A 80 -5.48 -20.92 22.01
C PHE A 80 -5.37 -22.44 22.04
N ASP A 81 -5.40 -23.03 23.23
CA ASP A 81 -5.43 -24.47 23.44
C ASP A 81 -6.83 -24.87 23.90
N ASN A 82 -7.61 -25.42 22.95
CA ASN A 82 -8.99 -25.87 23.17
C ASN A 82 -9.86 -24.87 23.98
N VAL A 83 -9.83 -23.59 23.56
CA VAL A 83 -10.50 -22.49 24.26
C VAL A 83 -12.00 -22.53 23.98
N PHE A 84 -12.81 -22.71 25.03
CA PHE A 84 -14.27 -22.63 24.93
C PHE A 84 -14.73 -21.18 24.72
N VAL A 85 -15.60 -20.97 23.73
CA VAL A 85 -16.15 -19.67 23.37
C VAL A 85 -17.67 -19.78 23.18
N PRO A 86 -18.47 -19.03 23.94
CA PRO A 86 -19.92 -19.01 23.79
C PRO A 86 -20.37 -18.53 22.42
N SER A 87 -21.54 -18.98 21.94
CA SER A 87 -22.14 -18.47 20.70
C SER A 87 -22.46 -16.97 20.76
N SER A 88 -22.72 -16.42 21.95
CA SER A 88 -22.93 -14.98 22.16
C SER A 88 -21.69 -14.11 21.89
N ASN A 89 -20.50 -14.71 21.82
CA ASN A 89 -19.25 -14.00 21.54
C ASN A 89 -18.93 -13.94 20.04
N LEU A 90 -19.84 -14.44 19.19
CA LEU A 90 -19.75 -14.33 17.74
C LEU A 90 -19.92 -12.87 17.29
N ILE A 91 -19.03 -12.39 16.43
CA ILE A 91 -19.17 -11.08 15.80
C ILE A 91 -19.74 -11.29 14.40
N GLY A 92 -20.94 -10.75 14.15
CA GLY A 92 -21.68 -11.02 12.92
C GLY A 92 -22.18 -12.47 12.88
N ASN A 93 -22.28 -13.04 11.68
CA ASN A 93 -22.64 -14.45 11.49
C ASN A 93 -21.42 -15.31 11.16
N VAL A 94 -21.60 -16.63 11.28
CA VAL A 94 -20.61 -17.61 10.81
C VAL A 94 -20.30 -17.33 9.33
N GLY A 95 -19.01 -17.26 9.00
CA GLY A 95 -18.51 -16.96 7.65
C GLY A 95 -18.36 -15.48 7.30
N GLN A 96 -18.93 -14.56 8.07
CA GLN A 96 -18.83 -13.12 7.79
C GLN A 96 -17.53 -12.49 8.31
N GLY A 97 -16.64 -13.27 8.92
CA GLY A 97 -15.42 -12.77 9.55
C GLY A 97 -14.45 -12.11 8.56
N PHE A 98 -14.41 -12.56 7.30
CA PHE A 98 -13.53 -11.95 6.29
C PHE A 98 -13.99 -10.55 5.89
N GLU A 99 -15.29 -10.34 5.71
CA GLU A 99 -15.87 -9.03 5.40
C GLU A 99 -15.65 -8.04 6.55
N ILE A 100 -15.90 -8.49 7.79
CA ILE A 100 -15.64 -7.70 9.00
C ILE A 100 -14.16 -7.29 9.08
N TYR A 101 -13.25 -8.23 8.80
CA TYR A 101 -11.81 -7.96 8.77
C TYR A 101 -11.48 -6.87 7.74
N LEU A 102 -11.93 -7.01 6.50
CA LEU A 102 -11.66 -6.03 5.44
C LEU A 102 -12.18 -4.64 5.80
N LYS A 103 -13.39 -4.53 6.35
CA LYS A 103 -13.95 -3.23 6.73
C LYS A 103 -13.16 -2.56 7.85
N SER A 104 -12.73 -3.33 8.85
CA SER A 104 -11.87 -2.82 9.93
C SER A 104 -10.50 -2.34 9.40
N LEU A 105 -9.99 -3.03 8.37
CA LEU A 105 -8.69 -2.76 7.78
C LEU A 105 -8.65 -1.43 7.02
N GLU A 106 -9.72 -1.09 6.31
CA GLU A 106 -9.87 0.18 5.59
C GLU A 106 -9.70 1.37 6.54
N SER A 107 -10.46 1.38 7.63
CA SER A 107 -10.40 2.45 8.64
C SER A 107 -9.05 2.50 9.34
N PHE A 108 -8.49 1.32 9.65
CA PHE A 108 -7.16 1.19 10.24
C PHE A 108 -6.08 1.81 9.35
N ARG A 109 -6.08 1.55 8.04
CA ARG A 109 -5.10 2.11 7.09
C ARG A 109 -5.15 3.63 7.07
N VAL A 110 -6.36 4.20 7.02
CA VAL A 110 -6.51 5.66 7.04
C VAL A 110 -5.91 6.24 8.32
N ALA A 111 -6.28 5.72 9.49
CA ALA A 111 -5.76 6.22 10.76
C ALA A 111 -4.23 6.07 10.89
N MET A 112 -3.72 4.87 10.61
CA MET A 112 -2.32 4.52 10.83
C MET A 112 -1.36 5.24 9.89
N TYR A 113 -1.69 5.33 8.59
CA TYR A 113 -0.79 5.94 7.63
C TYR A 113 -0.92 7.47 7.57
N SER A 114 -2.02 8.03 8.08
CA SER A 114 -2.18 9.48 8.22
C SER A 114 -1.32 10.07 9.35
N CYS A 115 -1.05 9.34 10.45
CA CYS A 115 -0.26 9.92 11.54
C CYS A 115 1.20 10.24 11.16
N THR A 116 1.71 9.60 10.10
CA THR A 116 3.11 9.69 9.67
C THR A 116 3.51 11.08 9.17
N PHE A 117 2.63 11.80 8.46
CA PHE A 117 2.98 13.14 7.95
C PHE A 117 3.18 14.14 9.08
N GLY A 118 2.46 13.99 10.20
CA GLY A 118 2.59 14.85 11.38
C GLY A 118 3.98 14.70 12.01
N ALA A 119 4.42 13.46 12.21
CA ALA A 119 5.78 13.19 12.66
C ALA A 119 6.83 13.76 11.69
N MET A 120 6.63 13.60 10.38
CA MET A 120 7.56 14.12 9.37
C MET A 120 7.68 15.65 9.40
N LYS A 121 6.59 16.38 9.68
CA LYS A 121 6.65 17.84 9.88
C LYS A 121 7.57 18.19 11.05
N SER A 122 7.36 17.58 12.22
CA SER A 122 8.20 17.84 13.40
C SER A 122 9.68 17.49 13.18
N PHE A 123 9.97 16.40 12.48
CA PHE A 123 11.35 16.05 12.13
C PHE A 123 11.96 17.01 11.10
N LEU A 124 11.19 17.48 10.12
CA LEU A 124 11.64 18.49 9.17
C LEU A 124 11.96 19.80 9.89
N ASP A 125 11.09 20.26 10.79
CA ASP A 125 11.31 21.50 11.56
C ASP A 125 12.60 21.39 12.38
N SER A 126 12.74 20.32 13.16
CA SER A 126 13.92 20.07 14.01
C SER A 126 15.22 19.96 13.19
N ALA A 127 15.16 19.27 12.05
CA ALA A 127 16.33 19.13 11.17
C ALA A 127 16.69 20.45 10.47
N THR A 128 15.70 21.27 10.14
CA THR A 128 15.92 22.56 9.46
C THR A 128 16.68 23.52 10.37
N GLU A 129 16.34 23.58 11.66
CA GLU A 129 17.09 24.37 12.65
C GLU A 129 18.56 23.93 12.72
N LEU A 130 18.82 22.62 12.78
CA LEU A 130 20.18 22.08 12.78
C LEU A 130 20.95 22.41 11.49
N ILE A 131 20.27 22.42 10.34
CA ILE A 131 20.87 22.71 9.04
C ILE A 131 21.23 24.19 8.92
N ILE A 132 20.36 25.11 9.37
CA ILE A 132 20.58 26.56 9.31
C ILE A 132 21.82 26.95 10.12
N HIS A 133 21.97 26.41 11.33
CA HIS A 133 23.06 26.75 12.24
C HIS A 133 24.39 26.02 11.96
N ARG A 134 24.41 25.09 10.99
CA ARG A 134 25.60 24.31 10.69
C ARG A 134 26.37 24.88 9.52
N GLU A 135 27.64 25.19 9.75
CA GLU A 135 28.53 25.73 8.73
C GLU A 135 29.46 24.65 8.15
N ARG A 136 29.69 24.72 6.83
CA ARG A 136 30.68 23.95 6.08
C ARG A 136 31.16 24.79 4.91
N LEU A 137 32.47 24.71 4.61
CA LEU A 137 33.09 25.51 3.54
C LEU A 137 32.73 27.01 3.69
N ASP A 138 32.88 27.51 4.92
CA ASP A 138 32.73 28.92 5.31
C ASP A 138 31.35 29.55 5.02
N ARG A 139 30.29 28.73 4.96
CA ARG A 139 28.90 29.19 4.89
C ARG A 139 27.93 28.19 5.51
N SER A 140 26.69 28.62 5.75
CA SER A 140 25.63 27.75 6.25
C SER A 140 25.32 26.62 5.26
N LEU A 141 24.99 25.43 5.78
CA LEU A 141 24.47 24.34 4.95
C LEU A 141 23.19 24.75 4.20
N ALA A 142 22.41 25.68 4.75
CA ALA A 142 21.22 26.21 4.10
C ALA A 142 21.51 26.93 2.78
N ASP A 143 22.75 27.37 2.52
CA ASP A 143 23.13 28.08 1.29
C ASP A 143 23.43 27.15 0.12
N PHE A 144 23.60 25.86 0.36
CA PHE A 144 23.91 24.90 -0.69
C PHE A 144 22.65 24.50 -1.47
N PRO A 145 22.63 24.65 -2.82
CA PRO A 145 21.46 24.29 -3.63
C PRO A 145 21.00 22.84 -3.48
N LEU A 146 21.92 21.91 -3.24
CA LEU A 146 21.59 20.49 -3.00
C LEU A 146 20.80 20.29 -1.71
N VAL A 147 21.13 21.04 -0.64
CA VAL A 147 20.40 21.01 0.63
C VAL A 147 19.01 21.61 0.44
N ARG A 148 18.89 22.77 -0.21
CA ARG A 148 17.60 23.40 -0.53
C ARG A 148 16.70 22.49 -1.38
N ARG A 149 17.26 21.84 -2.41
CA ARG A 149 16.55 20.87 -3.25
C ARG A 149 16.05 19.68 -2.44
N ARG A 150 16.87 19.15 -1.53
CA ARG A 150 16.49 18.04 -0.66
C ARG A 150 15.34 18.42 0.28
N LEU A 151 15.44 19.57 0.97
CA LEU A 151 14.38 20.08 1.83
C LEU A 151 13.08 20.34 1.06
N SER A 152 13.17 20.91 -0.14
CA SER A 152 12.02 21.10 -1.02
C SER A 152 11.33 19.77 -1.35
N LYS A 153 12.08 18.71 -1.70
CA LYS A 153 11.51 17.39 -1.98
C LYS A 153 10.83 16.77 -0.76
N ILE A 154 11.42 16.92 0.43
CA ILE A 154 10.81 16.44 1.69
C ILE A 154 9.51 17.21 1.94
N CYS A 155 9.52 18.54 1.83
CA CYS A 155 8.34 19.39 2.02
C CYS A 155 7.23 19.05 1.02
N THR A 156 7.55 18.91 -0.28
CA THR A 156 6.61 18.46 -1.31
C THR A 156 6.00 17.10 -0.96
N ARG A 157 6.82 16.14 -0.51
CA ARG A 157 6.34 14.81 -0.14
C ARG A 157 5.40 14.85 1.07
N ILE A 158 5.76 15.60 2.13
CA ILE A 158 4.92 15.78 3.32
C ILE A 158 3.58 16.44 2.95
N TYR A 159 3.63 17.49 2.12
CA TYR A 159 2.42 18.17 1.64
C TYR A 159 1.50 17.21 0.88
N SER A 160 2.04 16.37 0.00
CA SER A 160 1.27 15.36 -0.72
C SER A 160 0.69 14.27 0.20
N MET A 161 1.48 13.79 1.18
CA MET A 161 1.03 12.81 2.17
C MET A 161 -0.14 13.36 3.02
N GLU A 162 -0.01 14.59 3.52
CA GLU A 162 -1.06 15.26 4.28
C GLU A 162 -2.32 15.46 3.43
N SER A 163 -2.15 15.91 2.18
CA SER A 163 -3.28 16.18 1.28
C SER A 163 -4.06 14.90 0.99
N ALA A 164 -3.38 13.80 0.67
CA ALA A 164 -4.03 12.51 0.46
C ALA A 164 -4.73 12.01 1.73
N SER A 165 -4.08 12.13 2.90
CA SER A 165 -4.63 11.68 4.18
C SER A 165 -5.96 12.36 4.53
N TYR A 166 -5.99 13.70 4.49
CA TYR A 166 -7.21 14.46 4.76
C TYR A 166 -8.26 14.29 3.67
N PHE A 167 -7.85 14.08 2.42
CA PHE A 167 -8.78 13.79 1.33
C PHE A 167 -9.49 12.45 1.53
N THR A 168 -8.75 11.38 1.89
CA THR A 168 -9.35 10.09 2.24
C THR A 168 -10.24 10.18 3.49
N ALA A 169 -9.80 10.91 4.52
CA ALA A 169 -10.60 11.12 5.73
C ALA A 169 -11.93 11.83 5.42
N ALA A 170 -11.91 12.85 4.56
CA ALA A 170 -13.13 13.54 4.15
C ALA A 170 -14.11 12.62 3.39
N ILE A 171 -13.61 11.70 2.55
CA ILE A 171 -14.46 10.69 1.88
C ILE A 171 -15.12 9.78 2.93
N LEU A 172 -14.34 9.33 3.91
CA LEU A 172 -14.83 8.50 5.02
C LEU A 172 -15.93 9.20 5.83
N ASP A 173 -15.76 10.50 6.12
CA ASP A 173 -16.71 11.28 6.93
C ASP A 173 -17.96 11.72 6.15
N SER A 174 -17.87 11.86 4.82
CA SER A 174 -18.93 12.50 4.00
C SER A 174 -20.03 11.56 3.53
N THR A 175 -19.90 10.25 3.72
CA THR A 175 -20.80 9.26 3.13
C THR A 175 -21.43 8.36 4.20
N GLU A 176 -22.72 8.04 4.06
CA GLU A 176 -23.40 7.10 4.98
C GLU A 176 -22.82 5.68 4.91
N LYS A 177 -22.24 5.32 3.75
CA LYS A 177 -21.55 4.05 3.51
C LYS A 177 -20.26 4.32 2.74
N PRO A 178 -19.18 4.73 3.42
CA PRO A 178 -17.92 5.04 2.75
C PRO A 178 -17.30 3.78 2.18
N ASP A 179 -16.95 3.85 0.89
CA ASP A 179 -16.03 2.92 0.25
C ASP A 179 -14.71 3.67 0.02
N VAL A 180 -13.71 3.29 0.81
CA VAL A 180 -12.35 3.84 0.72
C VAL A 180 -11.33 2.71 0.57
N ALA A 181 -11.75 1.56 0.03
CA ALA A 181 -10.89 0.38 -0.04
C ALA A 181 -9.65 0.60 -0.91
N LEU A 182 -9.82 1.27 -2.05
CA LEU A 182 -8.72 1.59 -2.97
C LEU A 182 -7.91 2.80 -2.49
N GLU A 183 -8.59 3.82 -1.98
CA GLU A 183 -8.00 5.05 -1.46
C GLU A 183 -7.12 4.77 -0.24
N SER A 184 -7.60 3.96 0.71
CA SER A 184 -6.84 3.55 1.89
C SER A 184 -5.62 2.69 1.53
N ALA A 185 -5.72 1.86 0.50
CA ALA A 185 -4.60 1.08 -0.03
C ALA A 185 -3.54 1.99 -0.70
N ALA A 186 -3.97 2.92 -1.55
CA ALA A 186 -3.10 3.93 -2.16
C ALA A 186 -2.41 4.80 -1.11
N LEU A 187 -3.17 5.23 -0.08
CA LEU A 187 -2.66 6.01 1.04
C LEU A 187 -1.58 5.24 1.82
N LYS A 188 -1.81 3.97 2.14
CA LYS A 188 -0.81 3.08 2.75
C LYS A 188 0.49 3.06 1.96
N ILE A 189 0.42 2.78 0.67
CA ILE A 189 1.60 2.68 -0.20
C ILE A 189 2.33 4.03 -0.25
N PHE A 190 1.61 5.12 -0.50
CA PHE A 190 2.20 6.43 -0.69
C PHE A 190 2.82 6.99 0.59
N ASN A 191 2.11 6.91 1.72
CA ASN A 191 2.60 7.47 2.98
C ASN A 191 3.70 6.62 3.62
N SER A 192 3.63 5.29 3.54
CA SER A 192 4.70 4.43 4.09
C SER A 192 6.01 4.64 3.35
N THR A 193 6.00 4.61 2.01
CA THR A 193 7.19 4.86 1.18
C THR A 193 7.66 6.31 1.27
N GLY A 194 6.72 7.26 1.33
CA GLY A 194 7.01 8.68 1.54
C GLY A 194 7.72 8.94 2.88
N THR A 195 7.27 8.30 3.96
CA THR A 195 7.88 8.41 5.30
C THR A 195 9.32 7.90 5.30
N LEU A 196 9.56 6.70 4.76
CA LEU A 196 10.91 6.14 4.66
C LEU A 196 11.84 7.03 3.83
N TYR A 197 11.35 7.54 2.69
CA TYR A 197 12.09 8.49 1.86
C TYR A 197 12.46 9.77 2.63
N CYS A 198 11.49 10.41 3.28
CA CYS A 198 11.71 11.64 4.04
C CYS A 198 12.73 11.43 5.15
N LEU A 199 12.59 10.36 5.93
CA LEU A 199 13.54 10.03 7.01
C LEU A 199 14.94 9.78 6.50
N GLN A 200 15.10 9.01 5.41
CA GLN A 200 16.42 8.77 4.82
C GLN A 200 17.06 10.10 4.38
N GLN A 201 16.30 10.97 3.71
CA GLN A 201 16.82 12.26 3.29
C GLN A 201 17.17 13.18 4.47
N LEU A 202 16.38 13.15 5.54
CA LEU A 202 16.69 13.90 6.77
C LEU A 202 17.96 13.36 7.46
N ILE A 203 18.12 12.04 7.54
CA ILE A 203 19.33 11.39 8.09
C ILE A 203 20.56 11.83 7.29
N GLU A 204 20.47 11.80 5.96
CA GLU A 204 21.55 12.26 5.07
C GLU A 204 21.82 13.77 5.21
N ALA A 205 20.81 14.59 5.45
CA ALA A 205 20.97 16.04 5.64
C ALA A 205 21.63 16.39 6.98
N VAL A 206 21.23 15.70 8.05
CA VAL A 206 21.81 15.85 9.39
C VAL A 206 23.20 15.20 9.46
N GLY A 207 23.44 14.15 8.68
CA GLY A 207 24.72 13.42 8.63
C GLY A 207 24.94 12.54 9.85
N SER A 208 26.20 12.25 10.16
CA SER A 208 26.60 11.28 11.19
C SER A 208 26.04 11.54 12.60
N SER A 209 25.70 12.78 12.95
CA SER A 209 25.07 13.09 14.24
C SER A 209 23.70 12.43 14.41
N SER A 210 23.00 12.14 13.31
CA SER A 210 21.72 11.40 13.35
C SER A 210 21.89 9.92 13.71
N LEU A 211 23.11 9.38 13.64
CA LEU A 211 23.42 7.97 13.93
C LEU A 211 23.80 7.73 15.40
N MET A 212 23.88 8.79 16.21
CA MET A 212 24.22 8.68 17.62
C MET A 212 23.14 7.93 18.41
N PRO A 213 23.51 7.18 19.46
CA PRO A 213 22.55 6.60 20.39
C PRO A 213 21.61 7.68 20.95
N GLY A 214 20.31 7.39 21.00
CA GLY A 214 19.29 8.35 21.45
C GLY A 214 18.69 9.23 20.36
N SER A 215 19.23 9.22 19.12
CA SER A 215 18.64 9.94 17.99
C SER A 215 17.17 9.53 17.76
N HIS A 216 16.26 10.49 17.92
CA HIS A 216 14.83 10.29 17.64
C HIS A 216 14.58 9.99 16.16
N LEU A 217 15.38 10.56 15.27
CA LEU A 217 15.27 10.34 13.82
C LEU A 217 15.60 8.88 13.46
N LEU A 218 16.70 8.34 14.00
CA LEU A 218 17.07 6.94 13.79
C LEU A 218 16.08 5.98 14.47
N LYS A 219 15.61 6.31 15.68
CA LYS A 219 14.57 5.54 16.36
C LYS A 219 13.32 5.44 15.47
N PHE A 220 12.82 6.57 14.97
CA PHE A 220 11.62 6.62 14.14
C PHE A 220 11.84 5.99 12.76
N TYR A 221 13.05 6.05 12.19
CA TYR A 221 13.39 5.31 10.97
C TYR A 221 13.20 3.80 11.14
N ARG A 222 13.67 3.22 12.26
CA ARG A 222 13.40 1.80 12.56
C ARG A 222 11.91 1.54 12.74
N ASP A 223 11.20 2.41 13.45
CA ASP A 223 9.76 2.26 13.66
C ASP A 223 8.98 2.33 12.33
N ALA A 224 9.39 3.21 11.41
CA ALA A 224 8.82 3.36 10.08
C ALA A 224 8.99 2.12 9.20
N LEU A 225 10.05 1.33 9.37
CA LEU A 225 10.20 0.03 8.71
C LEU A 225 9.09 -0.94 9.14
N GLY A 226 8.80 -0.97 10.45
CA GLY A 226 7.69 -1.74 11.00
C GLY A 226 6.34 -1.25 10.47
N LEU A 227 6.14 0.07 10.44
CA LEU A 227 4.91 0.68 9.91
C LEU A 227 4.69 0.34 8.43
N ALA A 228 5.74 0.32 7.60
CA ALA A 228 5.61 -0.01 6.18
C ALA A 228 5.20 -1.47 5.90
N MET A 229 5.45 -2.37 6.86
CA MET A 229 5.06 -3.77 6.79
C MET A 229 3.76 -4.07 7.57
N PHE A 230 3.25 -3.09 8.32
CA PHE A 230 2.08 -3.24 9.17
C PHE A 230 0.83 -3.46 8.32
N ASP A 231 -0.12 -4.29 8.80
CA ASP A 231 -1.21 -4.90 8.02
C ASP A 231 -0.70 -5.91 6.98
N SER A 232 0.06 -5.45 5.97
CA SER A 232 0.60 -6.30 4.91
C SER A 232 1.84 -5.67 4.27
N PRO A 233 2.75 -6.46 3.66
CA PRO A 233 3.78 -5.92 2.79
C PRO A 233 3.19 -5.07 1.66
N ASN A 234 3.88 -4.00 1.29
CA ASN A 234 3.41 -3.10 0.25
C ASN A 234 3.19 -3.78 -1.11
N ASP A 235 3.94 -4.83 -1.43
CA ASP A 235 3.73 -5.58 -2.67
C ASP A 235 2.34 -6.26 -2.71
N ILE A 236 1.84 -6.77 -1.59
CA ILE A 236 0.49 -7.36 -1.51
C ILE A 236 -0.58 -6.27 -1.72
N THR A 237 -0.38 -5.10 -1.11
CA THR A 237 -1.29 -3.96 -1.28
C THR A 237 -1.29 -3.45 -2.72
N LEU A 238 -0.12 -3.42 -3.39
CA LEU A 238 0.01 -3.07 -4.79
C LEU A 238 -0.72 -4.10 -5.68
N GLN A 239 -0.56 -5.40 -5.42
CA GLN A 239 -1.32 -6.43 -6.13
C GLN A 239 -2.83 -6.23 -5.97
N TYR A 240 -3.28 -6.01 -4.74
CA TYR A 240 -4.69 -5.77 -4.46
C TYR A 240 -5.23 -4.58 -5.27
N LEU A 241 -4.55 -3.43 -5.22
CA LEU A 241 -4.98 -2.22 -5.92
C LEU A 241 -5.01 -2.43 -7.45
N GLY A 242 -3.97 -3.06 -8.01
CA GLY A 242 -3.89 -3.35 -9.45
C GLY A 242 -4.98 -4.31 -9.91
N LEU A 243 -5.17 -5.43 -9.19
CA LEU A 243 -6.15 -6.45 -9.53
C LEU A 243 -7.59 -5.96 -9.36
N GLN A 244 -7.90 -5.11 -8.38
CA GLN A 244 -9.25 -4.51 -8.27
C GLN A 244 -9.55 -3.62 -9.48
N GLY A 245 -8.58 -2.81 -9.93
CA GLY A 245 -8.72 -2.02 -11.15
C GLY A 245 -8.95 -2.90 -12.38
N CYS A 246 -8.18 -3.98 -12.53
CA CYS A 246 -8.36 -4.95 -13.62
C CYS A 246 -9.71 -5.67 -13.54
N LYS A 247 -10.17 -6.04 -12.34
CA LYS A 247 -11.49 -6.67 -12.13
C LYS A 247 -12.61 -5.73 -12.56
N TYR A 248 -12.55 -4.46 -12.18
CA TYR A 248 -13.53 -3.46 -12.60
C TYR A 248 -13.54 -3.26 -14.12
N ALA A 249 -12.36 -3.06 -14.72
CA ALA A 249 -12.23 -2.93 -16.17
C ALA A 249 -12.74 -4.18 -16.90
N GLY A 250 -12.36 -5.37 -16.41
CA GLY A 250 -12.83 -6.65 -16.92
C GLY A 250 -14.35 -6.74 -16.91
N ASN A 251 -14.99 -6.45 -15.77
CA ASN A 251 -16.45 -6.46 -15.63
C ASN A 251 -17.15 -5.50 -16.59
N LYS A 252 -16.61 -4.29 -16.78
CA LYS A 252 -17.17 -3.27 -17.69
C LYS A 252 -17.01 -3.66 -19.16
N GLU A 253 -15.88 -4.27 -19.51
CA GLU A 253 -15.54 -4.62 -20.89
C GLU A 253 -16.00 -6.03 -21.30
N VAL A 254 -16.58 -6.84 -20.40
CA VAL A 254 -17.03 -8.21 -20.73
C VAL A 254 -17.94 -8.21 -21.97
N GLU A 255 -18.91 -7.32 -22.03
CA GLU A 255 -19.82 -7.26 -23.18
C GLU A 255 -19.11 -6.82 -24.46
N ASN A 256 -18.22 -5.84 -24.37
CA ASN A 256 -17.47 -5.33 -25.50
C ASN A 256 -16.55 -6.42 -26.07
N ILE A 257 -15.80 -7.11 -25.20
CA ILE A 257 -14.95 -8.25 -25.55
C ILE A 257 -15.78 -9.39 -26.16
N LYS A 258 -16.96 -9.71 -25.60
CA LYS A 258 -17.87 -10.72 -26.18
C LYS A 258 -18.28 -10.36 -27.61
N LYS A 259 -18.56 -9.07 -27.89
CA LYS A 259 -18.92 -8.58 -29.22
C LYS A 259 -17.73 -8.62 -30.18
N LEU A 260 -16.54 -8.20 -29.73
CA LEU A 260 -15.29 -8.24 -30.51
C LEU A 260 -14.85 -9.66 -30.87
N ARG A 261 -15.06 -10.64 -29.98
CA ARG A 261 -14.74 -12.05 -30.22
C ARG A 261 -15.69 -12.74 -31.20
N ASN A 262 -16.86 -12.16 -31.46
CA ASN A 262 -17.88 -12.72 -32.35
C ASN A 262 -18.13 -11.79 -33.55
N PRO A 263 -17.12 -11.59 -34.42
CA PRO A 263 -17.15 -10.59 -35.48
C PRO A 263 -18.30 -10.78 -36.46
N PHE A 264 -18.64 -12.04 -36.75
CA PHE A 264 -19.72 -12.39 -37.66
C PHE A 264 -21.12 -12.09 -37.09
N TYR A 265 -21.27 -12.10 -35.76
CA TYR A 265 -22.56 -11.83 -35.10
C TYR A 265 -22.77 -10.34 -34.78
N TYR A 266 -21.71 -9.52 -34.73
CA TYR A 266 -21.78 -8.08 -34.41
C TYR A 266 -20.98 -7.18 -35.39
N PRO A 267 -21.25 -7.22 -36.70
CA PRO A 267 -20.45 -6.51 -37.70
C PRO A 267 -20.51 -4.98 -37.57
N SER A 268 -21.65 -4.42 -37.17
CA SER A 268 -21.81 -2.98 -36.94
C SER A 268 -20.98 -2.46 -35.75
N HIS A 269 -20.77 -3.31 -34.74
CA HIS A 269 -19.96 -2.98 -33.58
C HIS A 269 -18.47 -2.92 -33.92
N ILE A 270 -17.99 -3.88 -34.73
CA ILE A 270 -16.59 -3.90 -35.17
C ILE A 270 -16.27 -2.72 -36.08
N MET A 271 -17.17 -2.37 -36.99
CA MET A 271 -16.97 -1.20 -37.84
C MET A 271 -16.85 0.08 -37.01
N LYS A 272 -17.70 0.26 -35.97
CA LYS A 272 -17.61 1.38 -35.03
C LYS A 272 -16.31 1.38 -34.24
N GLU A 273 -15.88 0.23 -33.74
CA GLU A 273 -14.63 0.13 -32.96
C GLU A 273 -13.40 0.41 -33.84
N ASN A 274 -13.37 -0.07 -35.08
CA ASN A 274 -12.29 0.25 -36.02
C ASN A 274 -12.21 1.75 -36.34
N ILE A 275 -13.35 2.41 -36.53
CA ILE A 275 -13.41 3.88 -36.72
C ILE A 275 -12.91 4.61 -35.46
N ARG A 276 -13.27 4.12 -34.28
CA ARG A 276 -12.81 4.66 -32.99
C ARG A 276 -11.30 4.51 -32.82
N GLN A 277 -10.74 3.33 -33.06
CA GLN A 277 -9.30 3.05 -33.00
C GLN A 277 -8.51 3.93 -33.99
N LEU A 278 -9.04 4.14 -35.19
CA LEU A 278 -8.48 5.09 -36.15
C LEU A 278 -8.48 6.52 -35.60
N ARG A 279 -9.59 6.99 -35.00
CA ARG A 279 -9.64 8.33 -34.38
C ARG A 279 -8.65 8.49 -33.22
N ILE A 280 -8.44 7.45 -32.42
CA ILE A 280 -7.44 7.44 -31.33
C ILE A 280 -6.03 7.54 -31.91
N ARG A 281 -5.70 6.73 -32.91
CA ARG A 281 -4.38 6.72 -33.57
C ARG A 281 -4.05 8.06 -34.24
N TRP A 282 -5.08 8.79 -34.69
CA TRP A 282 -4.96 10.11 -35.30
C TRP A 282 -5.01 11.26 -34.29
N GLY A 283 -5.09 10.97 -32.99
CA GLY A 283 -5.07 11.97 -31.91
C GLY A 283 -6.35 12.82 -31.82
N LEU A 284 -7.45 12.40 -32.45
CA LEU A 284 -8.71 13.15 -32.52
C LEU A 284 -9.57 13.01 -31.26
N LEU A 285 -9.25 12.06 -30.38
CA LEU A 285 -9.89 11.87 -29.08
C LEU A 285 -8.89 12.19 -27.97
N LYS A 286 -9.20 13.19 -27.13
CA LYS A 286 -8.44 13.46 -25.91
C LYS A 286 -8.85 12.48 -24.82
N PHE A 287 -7.93 11.58 -24.47
CA PHE A 287 -7.88 10.72 -23.28
C PHE A 287 -9.23 10.15 -22.77
N GLU A 288 -9.70 9.10 -23.45
CA GLU A 288 -10.30 7.94 -22.78
C GLU A 288 -9.43 6.74 -23.18
N GLN A 289 -8.47 6.34 -22.33
CA GLN A 289 -7.69 5.14 -22.61
C GLN A 289 -8.56 3.91 -22.38
N ASP A 290 -8.84 3.22 -23.48
CA ASP A 290 -9.58 1.97 -23.49
C ASP A 290 -8.67 0.83 -23.04
N ILE A 291 -8.98 0.27 -21.87
CA ILE A 291 -8.33 -0.95 -21.36
C ILE A 291 -8.72 -2.14 -22.26
N ALA A 292 -9.84 -2.07 -23.01
CA ALA A 292 -10.37 -3.17 -23.82
C ALA A 292 -9.42 -3.67 -24.92
N GLY A 293 -8.53 -2.82 -25.44
CA GLY A 293 -7.56 -3.21 -26.47
C GLY A 293 -6.37 -4.04 -25.97
N HIS A 294 -6.17 -4.08 -24.64
CA HIS A 294 -4.99 -4.71 -24.00
C HIS A 294 -5.35 -5.87 -23.07
N ILE A 295 -6.62 -6.27 -23.03
CA ILE A 295 -7.05 -7.44 -22.27
C ILE A 295 -6.69 -8.70 -23.07
N HIS A 296 -5.44 -9.16 -22.90
CA HIS A 296 -4.93 -10.38 -23.52
C HIS A 296 -5.80 -11.59 -23.10
N PRO A 297 -6.07 -12.57 -24.00
CA PRO A 297 -6.89 -13.76 -23.71
C PRO A 297 -6.40 -14.63 -22.54
N SER A 298 -5.22 -14.35 -21.98
CA SER A 298 -4.68 -15.00 -20.78
C SER A 298 -5.05 -14.30 -19.46
N LEU A 299 -6.18 -13.60 -19.35
CA LEU A 299 -6.63 -13.01 -18.07
C LEU A 299 -6.67 -14.00 -16.89
N VAL A 300 -6.76 -15.32 -17.16
CA VAL A 300 -6.60 -16.36 -16.14
C VAL A 300 -5.19 -16.32 -15.49
N GLN A 301 -4.17 -15.88 -16.22
CA GLN A 301 -2.79 -15.69 -15.77
C GLN A 301 -2.50 -14.28 -15.22
N VAL A 302 -3.44 -13.32 -15.22
CA VAL A 302 -3.15 -11.96 -14.69
C VAL A 302 -2.94 -11.94 -13.18
N VAL A 303 -3.51 -12.91 -12.47
CA VAL A 303 -3.21 -13.14 -11.05
C VAL A 303 -1.75 -13.58 -10.88
N ASP A 304 -1.22 -14.35 -11.84
CA ASP A 304 0.16 -14.85 -11.83
C ASP A 304 1.15 -13.82 -12.41
N ALA A 305 0.69 -12.94 -13.30
CA ALA A 305 1.47 -11.86 -13.91
C ALA A 305 1.58 -10.65 -12.96
N GLN A 306 2.15 -10.85 -11.77
CA GLN A 306 2.20 -9.86 -10.68
C GLN A 306 2.90 -8.53 -11.06
N ILE A 307 3.70 -8.48 -12.11
CA ILE A 307 4.52 -7.31 -12.44
C ILE A 307 3.66 -6.15 -13.00
N ASP A 308 2.75 -6.43 -13.91
CA ASP A 308 1.93 -5.38 -14.55
C ASP A 308 0.86 -4.78 -13.62
N PRO A 309 0.10 -5.57 -12.82
CA PRO A 309 -0.79 -5.04 -11.79
C PRO A 309 -0.06 -4.15 -10.79
N ARG A 310 1.20 -4.46 -10.44
CA ARG A 310 2.03 -3.61 -9.58
C ARG A 310 2.28 -2.24 -10.21
N LYS A 311 2.64 -2.18 -11.50
CA LYS A 311 2.84 -0.91 -12.21
C LYS A 311 1.55 -0.11 -12.33
N LEU A 312 0.43 -0.77 -12.64
CA LEU A 312 -0.89 -0.15 -12.66
C LEU A 312 -1.27 0.44 -11.30
N ALA A 313 -1.00 -0.29 -10.22
CA ALA A 313 -1.22 0.20 -8.86
C ALA A 313 -0.37 1.42 -8.51
N ASN A 314 0.90 1.48 -8.96
CA ASN A 314 1.73 2.68 -8.81
C ASN A 314 1.15 3.88 -9.56
N ILE A 315 0.68 3.69 -10.79
CA ILE A 315 0.02 4.74 -11.58
C ILE A 315 -1.23 5.23 -10.86
N ALA A 316 -2.11 4.31 -10.43
CA ALA A 316 -3.33 4.64 -9.70
C ALA A 316 -3.04 5.41 -8.41
N THR A 317 -2.03 4.98 -7.65
CA THR A 317 -1.59 5.66 -6.41
C THR A 317 -1.12 7.08 -6.69
N GLU A 318 -0.27 7.29 -7.70
CA GLU A 318 0.21 8.64 -8.05
C GLU A 318 -0.93 9.54 -8.55
N LEU A 319 -1.85 9.03 -9.38
CA LEU A 319 -3.02 9.78 -9.85
C LEU A 319 -3.98 10.18 -8.72
N TYR A 320 -4.19 9.29 -7.75
CA TYR A 320 -5.03 9.56 -6.58
C TYR A 320 -4.46 10.72 -5.77
N VAL A 321 -3.17 10.65 -5.43
CA VAL A 321 -2.50 11.71 -4.64
C VAL A 321 -2.40 13.00 -5.44
N TRP A 322 -2.21 12.92 -6.75
CA TRP A 322 -2.23 14.07 -7.66
C TRP A 322 -3.58 14.81 -7.57
N SER A 323 -4.68 14.07 -7.60
CA SER A 323 -6.03 14.63 -7.45
C SER A 323 -6.22 15.30 -6.08
N ALA A 324 -5.77 14.68 -5.00
CA ALA A 324 -5.85 15.25 -3.65
C ALA A 324 -5.03 16.55 -3.51
N VAL A 325 -3.81 16.55 -4.04
CA VAL A 325 -2.90 17.71 -4.04
C VAL A 325 -3.47 18.88 -4.83
N LEU A 326 -3.99 18.63 -6.04
CA LEU A 326 -4.61 19.66 -6.87
C LEU A 326 -5.89 20.19 -6.24
N SER A 327 -6.71 19.32 -5.64
CA SER A 327 -7.93 19.72 -4.93
C SER A 327 -7.62 20.68 -3.77
N ARG A 328 -6.67 20.31 -2.89
CA ARG A 328 -6.23 21.16 -1.78
C ARG A 328 -5.69 22.50 -2.27
N CYS A 329 -4.78 22.46 -3.24
CA CYS A 329 -4.12 23.64 -3.77
C CYS A 329 -5.10 24.60 -4.45
N SER A 330 -6.00 24.07 -5.28
CA SER A 330 -7.03 24.87 -5.96
C SER A 330 -7.95 25.54 -4.96
N ARG A 331 -8.37 24.81 -3.90
CA ARG A 331 -9.19 25.37 -2.83
C ARG A 331 -8.47 26.50 -2.08
N SER A 332 -7.21 26.28 -1.68
CA SER A 332 -6.38 27.29 -1.01
C SER A 332 -6.21 28.56 -1.84
N TYR A 333 -6.01 28.40 -3.16
CA TYR A 333 -5.90 29.52 -4.10
C TYR A 333 -7.22 30.28 -4.26
N CYS A 334 -8.33 29.58 -4.50
CA CYS A 334 -9.66 30.20 -4.67
C CYS A 334 -10.13 30.94 -3.41
N TRP A 335 -9.75 30.47 -2.22
CA TRP A 335 -10.09 31.11 -0.95
C TRP A 335 -9.08 32.19 -0.51
N GLY A 336 -7.97 32.37 -1.25
CA GLY A 336 -6.99 33.40 -0.96
C GLY A 336 -6.21 33.17 0.34
N HIS A 337 -5.87 31.92 0.68
CA HIS A 337 -5.04 31.64 1.86
C HIS A 337 -3.67 32.32 1.74
N ARG A 338 -3.12 32.78 2.88
CA ARG A 338 -1.83 33.52 2.94
C ARG A 338 -0.68 32.87 2.16
N ASN A 339 -0.60 31.54 2.19
CA ASN A 339 0.51 30.78 1.59
C ASN A 339 0.11 30.05 0.30
N CYS A 340 -1.00 30.43 -0.36
CA CYS A 340 -1.51 29.71 -1.53
C CYS A 340 -0.51 29.63 -2.69
N HIS A 341 0.33 30.65 -2.89
CA HIS A 341 1.40 30.62 -3.90
C HIS A 341 2.48 29.59 -3.59
N HIS A 342 2.78 29.34 -2.31
CA HIS A 342 3.70 28.29 -1.91
C HIS A 342 3.08 26.91 -2.15
N GLU A 343 1.81 26.72 -1.79
CA GLU A 343 1.06 25.49 -2.07
C GLU A 343 1.00 25.20 -3.58
N LEU A 344 0.82 26.22 -4.44
CA LEU A 344 0.90 26.10 -5.90
C LEU A 344 2.25 25.57 -6.38
N ARG A 345 3.36 26.06 -5.80
CA ARG A 345 4.71 25.60 -6.16
C ARG A 345 4.95 24.15 -5.71
N LEU A 346 4.53 23.79 -4.50
CA LEU A 346 4.63 22.42 -3.99
C LEU A 346 3.80 21.46 -4.82
N ALA A 347 2.55 21.83 -5.13
CA ALA A 347 1.67 21.07 -5.98
C ALA A 347 2.28 20.88 -7.37
N GLY A 348 2.72 21.96 -8.03
CA GLY A 348 3.34 21.88 -9.35
C GLY A 348 4.59 20.99 -9.38
N ALA A 349 5.45 21.07 -8.36
CA ALA A 349 6.62 20.21 -8.23
C ALA A 349 6.24 18.72 -8.10
N PHE A 350 5.23 18.41 -7.26
CA PHE A 350 4.71 17.05 -7.13
C PHE A 350 4.15 16.54 -8.46
N CYS A 351 3.27 17.31 -9.09
CA CYS A 351 2.61 16.95 -10.35
C CYS A 351 3.64 16.61 -11.45
N HIS A 352 4.71 17.41 -11.55
CA HIS A 352 5.76 17.19 -12.54
C HIS A 352 6.55 15.90 -12.29
N ASP A 353 6.91 15.61 -11.04
CA ASP A 353 7.62 14.39 -10.68
C ASP A 353 6.72 13.15 -10.85
N SER A 354 5.44 13.24 -10.46
CA SER A 354 4.45 12.17 -10.64
C SER A 354 4.17 11.89 -12.12
N TYR A 355 4.06 12.92 -12.96
CA TYR A 355 3.89 12.76 -14.41
C TYR A 355 4.99 11.89 -15.03
N LYS A 356 6.25 12.13 -14.67
CA LYS A 356 7.39 11.34 -15.15
C LYS A 356 7.29 9.87 -14.72
N LYS A 357 6.96 9.61 -13.45
CA LYS A 357 6.81 8.25 -12.94
C LYS A 357 5.66 7.50 -13.62
N ILE A 358 4.53 8.18 -13.85
CA ILE A 358 3.39 7.61 -14.55
C ILE A 358 3.79 7.26 -15.98
N GLY A 359 4.44 8.18 -16.70
CA GLY A 359 4.92 7.94 -18.07
C GLY A 359 5.87 6.75 -18.17
N LEU A 360 6.80 6.60 -17.22
CA LEU A 360 7.72 5.45 -17.18
C LEU A 360 6.97 4.13 -16.98
N ASN A 361 6.12 4.03 -15.95
CA ASN A 361 5.35 2.81 -15.71
C ASN A 361 4.43 2.47 -16.89
N PHE A 362 3.83 3.48 -17.52
CA PHE A 362 2.96 3.28 -18.67
C PHE A 362 3.73 2.76 -19.89
N ASN A 363 4.88 3.36 -20.20
CA ASN A 363 5.75 2.90 -21.28
C ASN A 363 6.25 1.47 -21.03
N ASP A 364 6.60 1.13 -19.79
CA ASP A 364 7.08 -0.21 -19.43
C ASP A 364 6.00 -1.29 -19.57
N ILE A 365 4.72 -0.93 -19.33
CA ILE A 365 3.57 -1.82 -19.60
C ILE A 365 3.38 -1.95 -21.13
N ALA A 366 3.39 -0.83 -21.85
CA ALA A 366 3.12 -0.81 -23.30
C ALA A 366 4.18 -1.55 -24.13
N LEU A 367 5.46 -1.51 -23.71
CA LEU A 367 6.57 -2.19 -24.39
C LEU A 367 6.55 -3.71 -24.20
N GLY A 368 5.95 -4.21 -23.11
CA GLY A 368 5.90 -5.62 -22.74
C GLY A 368 7.23 -6.22 -22.25
N MET A 369 7.15 -7.42 -21.66
CA MET A 369 8.25 -8.11 -20.94
C MET A 369 9.54 -8.30 -21.76
N ALA A 370 9.42 -8.37 -23.09
CA ALA A 370 10.56 -8.60 -23.97
C ALA A 370 11.46 -7.37 -24.14
N LYS A 371 10.91 -6.16 -23.97
CA LYS A 371 11.62 -4.89 -24.21
C LYS A 371 11.93 -4.11 -22.94
N ASN A 372 11.35 -4.48 -21.80
CA ASN A 372 11.52 -3.80 -20.51
C ASN A 372 12.51 -4.51 -19.55
N ASN A 373 13.33 -5.43 -20.06
CA ASN A 373 14.33 -6.20 -19.29
C ASN A 373 13.78 -7.14 -18.19
N GLU A 374 12.46 -7.31 -18.08
CA GLU A 374 11.87 -8.17 -17.04
C GLU A 374 12.24 -9.64 -17.20
N ARG A 375 12.36 -10.12 -18.45
CA ARG A 375 12.81 -11.49 -18.71
C ARG A 375 14.19 -11.76 -18.11
N SER A 376 15.10 -10.79 -18.16
CA SER A 376 16.44 -10.89 -17.57
C SER A 376 16.37 -10.93 -16.04
N HIS A 377 15.47 -10.14 -15.43
CA HIS A 377 15.26 -10.16 -13.99
C HIS A 377 14.65 -11.48 -13.49
N LEU A 378 13.69 -12.04 -14.21
CA LEU A 378 13.11 -13.35 -13.90
C LEU A 378 14.15 -14.46 -14.02
N PHE A 379 14.92 -14.46 -15.10
CA PHE A 379 16.02 -15.40 -15.30
C PHE A 379 17.08 -15.29 -14.19
N GLY A 380 17.52 -14.09 -13.85
CA GLY A 380 18.47 -13.88 -12.76
C GLY A 380 17.92 -14.34 -11.40
N GLY A 381 16.63 -14.14 -11.15
CA GLY A 381 15.95 -14.65 -9.96
C GLY A 381 15.92 -16.18 -9.91
N GLU A 382 15.60 -16.83 -11.03
CA GLU A 382 15.62 -18.29 -11.17
C GLU A 382 17.02 -18.85 -10.88
N GLN A 383 18.07 -18.26 -11.45
CA GLN A 383 19.45 -18.67 -11.18
C GLN A 383 19.83 -18.54 -9.70
N VAL A 384 19.43 -17.46 -9.02
CA VAL A 384 19.69 -17.28 -7.58
C VAL A 384 18.96 -18.35 -6.75
N LEU A 385 17.75 -18.74 -7.16
CA LEU A 385 16.98 -19.80 -6.48
C LEU A 385 17.59 -21.18 -6.72
N ASP A 386 17.97 -21.49 -7.95
CA ASP A 386 18.60 -22.76 -8.33
C ASP A 386 19.95 -22.95 -7.62
N CYS A 387 20.78 -21.91 -7.60
CA CYS A 387 22.06 -21.92 -6.90
C CYS A 387 21.92 -21.71 -5.38
N ARG A 388 20.71 -21.39 -4.88
CA ARG A 388 20.42 -21.05 -3.48
C ARG A 388 21.35 -19.95 -2.92
N GLY A 389 21.73 -18.99 -3.75
CA GLY A 389 22.70 -17.97 -3.35
C GLY A 389 23.18 -17.06 -4.48
N TYR A 390 24.10 -16.17 -4.12
CA TYR A 390 24.80 -15.32 -5.10
C TYR A 390 25.76 -16.20 -5.92
N PHE A 391 25.39 -16.43 -7.18
CA PHE A 391 26.13 -17.28 -8.10
C PHE A 391 27.33 -16.63 -8.81
N PRO A 392 27.36 -15.31 -9.10
CA PRO A 392 28.48 -14.74 -9.84
C PRO A 392 29.79 -14.85 -9.06
N GLU A 393 30.84 -15.30 -9.74
CA GLU A 393 32.15 -15.42 -9.13
C GLU A 393 32.96 -14.14 -9.29
N HIS A 394 33.74 -13.82 -8.25
CA HIS A 394 34.69 -12.72 -8.34
C HIS A 394 35.73 -13.03 -9.43
N PRO A 395 36.08 -12.08 -10.33
CA PRO A 395 37.02 -12.34 -11.43
C PRO A 395 38.41 -12.85 -11.01
N LEU A 396 38.79 -12.66 -9.74
CA LEU A 396 40.07 -13.12 -9.17
C LEU A 396 39.99 -14.50 -8.50
N LYS A 397 38.86 -15.21 -8.58
CA LYS A 397 38.69 -16.52 -7.93
C LYS A 397 39.46 -17.63 -8.65
N HIS A 398 39.68 -17.47 -9.95
CA HIS A 398 40.54 -18.32 -10.76
C HIS A 398 41.66 -17.47 -11.36
N ASN A 399 42.89 -17.71 -10.93
CA ASN A 399 44.07 -17.20 -11.63
C ASN A 399 44.34 -18.13 -12.82
N TYR A 400 44.40 -17.56 -14.02
CA TYR A 400 44.82 -18.26 -15.23
C TYR A 400 46.27 -18.73 -15.14
#